data_AF-A0A9D2M8D6-F1
#
_entry.id   AF-A0A9D2M8D6-F1
#
_cell.length_a   1.000
_cell.length_b   1.000
_cell.length_c   1.000
_cell.angle_alpha   90.00
_cell.angle_beta   90.00
_cell.angle_gamma   90.00
#
_symmetry.space_group_name_H-M   'P 1'
#
loop_
_entity.id
_entity.type
_entity.pdbx_description
1 polymer ?
#
loop_
_entity_poly.entity_id
_entity_poly.type
_entity_poly.pdbx_seq_one_letter_code
_entity_poly.pdbx_strand_id
1 'polypeptide(L)'
;YVYIPLGGSRCSRPRHLANLLLTFLCSGLWHGASWTFVLWGLYHGLWLCLETVTLPRADALQTRIAARRPLAGKLFAAARCLLTFCIVSAGWAVFRANSPADLGYLLTNWTRGLNPLRLGAYAAAAGMDGAALAAAALLSAVLLGWDWYAARRQDPFAALARAPRIARLAVYYGLSLAALAAACTRPFGATADFIYFQF
;
A
#
# COMPACT_ATOMS: atom_id res chain seq x y z
N TYR A 1 11.29 1.87 -14.06
CA TYR A 1 12.12 1.56 -15.24
C TYR A 1 11.76 0.25 -15.95
N VAL A 2 10.92 -0.63 -15.40
CA VAL A 2 10.57 -1.91 -16.08
C VAL A 2 9.34 -1.79 -16.98
N TYR A 3 8.23 -1.26 -16.45
CA TYR A 3 6.94 -1.25 -17.15
C TYR A 3 6.90 -0.43 -18.46
N ILE A 4 7.46 0.79 -18.45
CA ILE A 4 7.40 1.71 -19.62
C ILE A 4 8.20 1.17 -20.82
N PRO A 5 9.45 0.67 -20.66
CA PRO A 5 10.20 0.06 -21.78
C PRO A 5 9.52 -1.17 -22.39
N LEU A 6 8.70 -1.91 -21.64
CA LEU A 6 7.94 -3.05 -22.17
C LEU A 6 6.74 -2.64 -23.06
N GLY A 7 6.54 -1.33 -23.28
CA GLY A 7 5.42 -0.76 -24.04
C GLY A 7 4.33 -0.14 -23.17
N GLY A 8 4.46 -0.24 -21.85
CA GLY A 8 3.55 0.35 -20.87
C GLY A 8 2.08 0.02 -21.15
N SER A 9 1.22 1.03 -21.11
CA SER A 9 -0.22 0.91 -21.38
C SER A 9 -0.60 1.14 -22.86
N ARG A 10 0.38 1.39 -23.74
CA ARG A 10 0.14 1.75 -25.16
C ARG A 10 0.23 0.55 -26.11
N CYS A 11 0.04 -0.66 -25.59
CA CYS A 11 0.11 -1.91 -26.35
C CYS A 11 -1.24 -2.65 -26.36
N SER A 12 -1.31 -3.76 -27.09
CA SER A 12 -2.49 -4.62 -27.08
C SER A 12 -2.83 -5.10 -25.66
N ARG A 13 -4.11 -5.36 -25.40
CA ARG A 13 -4.59 -5.76 -24.06
C ARG A 13 -3.86 -6.97 -23.48
N PRO A 14 -3.61 -8.07 -24.23
CA PRO A 14 -2.83 -9.20 -23.70
C PRO A 14 -1.40 -8.81 -23.34
N ARG A 15 -0.73 -7.99 -24.16
CA ARG A 15 0.63 -7.52 -23.88
C ARG A 15 0.66 -6.60 -22.66
N HIS A 16 -0.36 -5.77 -22.49
CA HIS A 16 -0.48 -4.92 -21.30
C HIS A 16 -0.58 -5.76 -20.02
N LEU A 17 -1.41 -6.80 -20.00
CA LEU A 17 -1.54 -7.71 -18.85
C LEU A 17 -0.22 -8.47 -18.58
N ALA A 18 0.45 -8.94 -19.62
CA ALA A 18 1.77 -9.57 -19.49
C ALA A 18 2.81 -8.61 -18.90
N ASN A 19 2.83 -7.35 -19.34
CA ASN A 19 3.74 -6.32 -18.82
C ASN A 19 3.49 -6.04 -17.33
N LEU A 20 2.22 -6.02 -16.89
CA LEU A 20 1.87 -5.87 -15.47
C LEU A 20 2.40 -7.05 -14.65
N LEU A 21 2.14 -8.29 -15.10
CA LEU A 21 2.63 -9.50 -14.43
C LEU A 21 4.16 -9.52 -14.34
N LEU A 22 4.85 -9.26 -15.45
CA LEU A 22 6.31 -9.23 -15.49
C LEU A 22 6.88 -8.15 -14.56
N THR A 23 6.28 -6.95 -14.55
CA THR A 23 6.72 -5.87 -13.67
C THR A 23 6.61 -6.27 -12.20
N PHE A 24 5.51 -6.88 -11.79
CA PHE A 24 5.31 -7.31 -10.41
C PHE A 24 6.18 -8.52 -10.03
N LEU A 25 6.38 -9.47 -10.93
CA LEU A 25 7.31 -10.57 -10.73
C LEU A 25 8.75 -10.07 -10.56
N CYS A 26 9.19 -9.14 -11.41
CA CYS A 26 10.49 -8.49 -11.25
C CYS A 26 10.58 -7.72 -9.92
N SER A 27 9.50 -7.07 -9.49
CA SER A 27 9.46 -6.41 -8.18
C SER A 27 9.58 -7.40 -7.03
N GLY A 28 8.92 -8.57 -7.11
CA GLY A 28 9.05 -9.63 -6.13
C GLY A 28 10.47 -10.20 -6.08
N LEU A 29 11.03 -10.56 -7.23
CA LEU A 29 12.43 -11.01 -7.33
C LEU A 29 13.42 -9.96 -6.84
N TRP A 30 13.10 -8.67 -7.01
CA TRP A 30 13.88 -7.58 -6.45
C TRP A 30 13.83 -7.52 -4.92
N HIS A 31 12.95 -8.22 -4.22
CA HIS A 31 12.89 -8.26 -2.75
C HIS A 31 13.61 -9.48 -2.12
N GLY A 32 13.89 -10.53 -2.90
CA GLY A 32 14.71 -11.65 -2.45
C GLY A 32 14.53 -12.91 -3.33
N ALA A 33 15.40 -13.91 -3.10
CA ALA A 33 15.41 -15.15 -3.87
C ALA A 33 14.45 -16.23 -3.36
N SER A 34 13.78 -16.01 -2.21
CA SER A 34 12.78 -16.94 -1.68
C SER A 34 11.53 -17.01 -2.58
N TRP A 35 10.92 -18.20 -2.64
CA TRP A 35 9.65 -18.43 -3.34
C TRP A 35 8.51 -17.55 -2.83
N THR A 36 8.54 -17.11 -1.56
CA THR A 36 7.50 -16.23 -1.01
C THR A 36 7.44 -14.88 -1.72
N PHE A 37 8.59 -14.33 -2.16
CA PHE A 37 8.62 -13.10 -2.94
C PHE A 37 8.13 -13.26 -4.38
N VAL A 38 8.38 -14.42 -5.00
CA VAL A 38 7.82 -14.74 -6.32
C VAL A 38 6.30 -14.87 -6.23
N LEU A 39 5.80 -15.59 -5.24
CA LEU A 39 4.36 -15.74 -4.98
C LEU A 39 3.71 -14.38 -4.67
N TRP A 40 4.39 -13.52 -3.91
CA TRP A 40 3.95 -12.16 -3.62
C TRP A 40 3.82 -11.32 -4.91
N GLY A 41 4.85 -11.33 -5.75
CA GLY A 41 4.83 -10.62 -7.03
C GLY A 41 3.70 -11.15 -7.94
N LEU A 42 3.57 -12.47 -8.04
CA LEU A 42 2.49 -13.09 -8.82
C LEU A 42 1.10 -12.72 -8.27
N TYR A 43 0.92 -12.76 -6.95
CA TYR A 43 -0.34 -12.41 -6.29
C TYR A 43 -0.79 -10.99 -6.65
N HIS A 44 0.09 -10.00 -6.48
CA HIS A 44 -0.24 -8.61 -6.81
C HIS A 44 -0.41 -8.39 -8.31
N GLY A 45 0.43 -9.01 -9.14
CA GLY A 45 0.30 -8.94 -10.60
C GLY A 45 -1.04 -9.48 -11.10
N LEU A 46 -1.49 -10.63 -10.57
CA LEU A 46 -2.78 -11.23 -10.94
C LEU A 46 -3.95 -10.36 -10.51
N TRP A 47 -3.94 -9.84 -9.28
CA TRP A 47 -4.99 -8.92 -8.82
C TRP A 47 -5.05 -7.64 -9.65
N LEU A 48 -3.90 -7.08 -10.03
CA LEU A 48 -3.87 -5.89 -10.88
C LEU A 48 -4.35 -6.19 -12.31
N CYS A 49 -4.04 -7.37 -12.86
CA CYS A 49 -4.60 -7.81 -14.14
C CYS A 49 -6.12 -7.95 -14.07
N LEU A 50 -6.63 -8.56 -12.99
CA LEU A 50 -8.07 -8.70 -12.77
C LEU A 50 -8.75 -7.34 -12.61
N GLU A 51 -8.16 -6.44 -11.82
CA GLU A 51 -8.63 -5.06 -11.68
C GLU A 51 -8.67 -4.37 -13.04
N THR A 52 -7.58 -4.42 -13.81
CA THR A 52 -7.51 -3.82 -15.16
C THR A 52 -8.65 -4.30 -16.07
N VAL A 53 -9.10 -5.56 -15.91
CA VAL A 53 -10.19 -6.12 -16.71
C VAL A 53 -11.58 -5.79 -16.18
N THR A 54 -11.74 -5.70 -14.86
CA THR A 54 -13.03 -5.58 -14.17
C THR A 54 -13.39 -4.14 -13.80
N LEU A 55 -12.39 -3.27 -13.62
CA LEU A 55 -12.53 -1.90 -13.15
C LEU A 55 -13.52 -1.06 -13.98
N PRO A 56 -13.50 -1.08 -15.34
CA PRO A 56 -14.48 -0.31 -16.12
C PRO A 56 -15.93 -0.72 -15.87
N ARG A 57 -16.16 -2.03 -15.62
CA ARG A 57 -17.50 -2.54 -15.31
C ARG A 57 -17.90 -2.18 -13.88
N ALA A 58 -16.97 -2.28 -12.94
CA ALA A 58 -17.19 -1.90 -11.54
C ALA A 58 -17.53 -0.41 -11.40
N ASP A 59 -16.84 0.46 -12.15
CA ASP A 59 -17.09 1.91 -12.15
C ASP A 59 -18.44 2.27 -12.79
N ALA A 60 -18.79 1.61 -13.90
CA ALA A 60 -20.10 1.76 -14.51
C ALA A 60 -21.22 1.32 -13.55
N LEU A 61 -21.03 0.22 -12.82
CA LEU A 61 -21.98 -0.26 -11.83
C LEU A 61 -22.10 0.71 -10.65
N GLN A 62 -20.98 1.18 -10.09
CA GLN A 62 -20.96 2.17 -9.01
C GLN A 62 -21.72 3.44 -9.40
N THR A 63 -21.46 3.96 -10.60
CA THR A 63 -22.14 5.17 -11.11
C THR A 63 -23.65 4.96 -11.18
N ARG A 64 -24.10 3.80 -11.69
CA ARG A 64 -25.53 3.46 -11.77
C ARG A 64 -26.19 3.32 -10.40
N ILE A 65 -25.52 2.66 -9.44
CA ILE A 65 -26.03 2.50 -8.07
C ILE A 65 -26.10 3.87 -7.39
N ALA A 66 -25.05 4.67 -7.47
CA ALA A 66 -24.97 5.99 -6.84
C ALA A 66 -26.04 6.96 -7.38
N ALA A 67 -26.32 6.91 -8.69
CA ALA A 67 -27.36 7.73 -9.32
C ALA A 67 -28.77 7.39 -8.81
N ARG A 68 -29.07 6.12 -8.51
CA ARG A 68 -30.39 5.68 -8.04
C ARG A 68 -30.54 5.70 -6.53
N ARG A 69 -29.47 5.36 -5.81
CA ARG A 69 -29.44 5.19 -4.35
C ARG A 69 -28.09 5.68 -3.80
N PRO A 70 -27.97 6.98 -3.45
CA PRO A 70 -26.71 7.58 -3.03
C PRO A 70 -26.02 6.86 -1.85
N LEU A 71 -26.80 6.43 -0.85
CA LEU A 71 -26.27 5.67 0.29
C LEU A 71 -25.70 4.31 -0.14
N ALA A 72 -26.42 3.57 -1.00
CA ALA A 72 -25.94 2.29 -1.53
C ALA A 72 -24.69 2.48 -2.40
N GLY A 73 -24.59 3.58 -3.14
CA GLY A 73 -23.40 3.94 -3.91
C GLY A 73 -22.17 4.17 -3.02
N LYS A 74 -22.34 4.87 -1.89
CA LYS A 74 -21.28 5.05 -0.88
C LYS A 74 -20.86 3.73 -0.23
N LEU A 75 -21.82 2.88 0.15
CA LEU A 75 -21.53 1.57 0.71
C LEU A 75 -20.79 0.67 -0.29
N PHE A 76 -21.17 0.71 -1.56
CA PHE A 76 -20.48 -0.03 -2.62
C PHE A 76 -19.03 0.45 -2.79
N ALA A 77 -18.79 1.77 -2.77
CA ALA A 77 -17.44 2.33 -2.81
C ALA A 77 -16.61 1.91 -1.58
N ALA A 78 -17.20 1.95 -0.38
CA ALA A 78 -16.55 1.50 0.85
C ALA A 78 -16.20 0.01 0.81
N ALA A 79 -17.11 -0.83 0.29
CA ALA A 79 -16.88 -2.25 0.11
C ALA A 79 -15.73 -2.54 -0.86
N ARG A 80 -15.63 -1.78 -1.97
CA ARG A 80 -14.49 -1.86 -2.90
C ARG A 80 -13.17 -1.49 -2.23
N CYS A 81 -13.15 -0.40 -1.47
CA CYS A 81 -11.99 0.03 -0.70
C CYS A 81 -11.55 -1.05 0.31
N LEU A 82 -12.50 -1.59 1.07
CA LEU A 82 -12.25 -2.66 2.03
C LEU A 82 -11.72 -3.93 1.35
N LEU A 83 -12.28 -4.29 0.19
CA LEU A 83 -11.81 -5.43 -0.58
C LEU A 83 -10.35 -5.25 -1.02
N THR A 84 -10.01 -4.10 -1.61
CA THR A 84 -8.62 -3.78 -1.99
C THR A 84 -7.70 -3.80 -0.78
N PHE A 85 -8.13 -3.22 0.36
CA PHE A 85 -7.36 -3.24 1.60
C PHE A 85 -7.09 -4.67 2.09
N CYS A 86 -8.11 -5.55 2.11
CA CYS A 86 -7.97 -6.94 2.51
C CYS A 86 -7.05 -7.73 1.57
N ILE A 87 -7.18 -7.52 0.25
CA ILE A 87 -6.31 -8.14 -0.76
C ILE A 87 -4.86 -7.72 -0.53
N VAL A 88 -4.59 -6.42 -0.42
CA VAL A 88 -3.23 -5.91 -0.21
C VAL A 88 -2.66 -6.40 1.13
N SER A 89 -3.47 -6.41 2.17
CA SER A 89 -3.08 -6.90 3.51
C SER A 89 -2.75 -8.40 3.50
N ALA A 90 -3.51 -9.21 2.78
CA ALA A 90 -3.19 -10.63 2.59
C ALA A 90 -1.88 -10.80 1.80
N GLY A 91 -1.62 -9.94 0.82
CA GLY A 91 -0.33 -9.86 0.12
C GLY A 91 0.84 -9.65 1.09
N TRP A 92 0.72 -8.74 2.06
CA TRP A 92 1.76 -8.53 3.07
C TRP A 92 2.04 -9.77 3.94
N ALA A 93 1.05 -10.63 4.18
CA ALA A 93 1.28 -11.91 4.86
C ALA A 93 2.15 -12.86 4.02
N VAL A 94 1.93 -12.91 2.69
CA VAL A 94 2.78 -13.66 1.74
C VAL A 94 4.21 -13.12 1.74
N PHE A 95 4.37 -11.79 1.77
CA PHE A 95 5.67 -11.13 1.81
C PHE A 95 6.43 -11.44 3.11
N ARG A 96 5.72 -11.46 4.25
CA ARG A 96 6.33 -11.64 5.58
C ARG A 96 6.70 -13.09 5.89
N ALA A 97 5.98 -14.05 5.30
CA ALA A 97 6.16 -15.46 5.58
C ALA A 97 7.60 -15.91 5.25
N ASN A 98 8.19 -16.65 6.17
CA ASN A 98 9.54 -17.20 5.98
C ASN A 98 9.52 -18.51 5.18
N SER A 99 8.35 -19.16 5.08
CA SER A 99 8.14 -20.38 4.30
C SER A 99 6.67 -20.55 3.89
N PRO A 100 6.34 -21.44 2.94
CA PRO A 100 4.95 -21.76 2.61
C PRO A 100 4.13 -22.31 3.79
N ALA A 101 4.77 -23.05 4.71
CA ALA A 101 4.11 -23.54 5.92
C ALA A 101 3.77 -22.40 6.90
N ASP A 102 4.71 -21.46 7.07
CA ASP A 102 4.50 -20.23 7.86
C ASP A 102 3.37 -19.38 7.27
N LEU A 103 3.31 -19.26 5.94
CA LEU A 103 2.18 -18.60 5.26
C LEU A 103 0.84 -19.29 5.57
N GLY A 104 0.78 -20.62 5.51
CA GLY A 104 -0.43 -21.37 5.87
C GLY A 104 -0.87 -21.09 7.31
N TYR A 105 0.09 -21.05 8.25
CA TYR A 105 -0.19 -20.68 9.64
C TYR A 105 -0.75 -19.25 9.76
N LEU A 106 -0.10 -18.26 9.14
CA LEU A 106 -0.56 -16.87 9.15
C LEU A 106 -1.98 -16.73 8.60
N LEU A 107 -2.29 -17.37 7.46
CA LEU A 107 -3.60 -17.27 6.81
C LEU A 107 -4.74 -17.99 7.56
N THR A 108 -4.41 -18.98 8.39
CA THR A 108 -5.41 -19.75 9.16
C THR A 108 -5.61 -19.22 10.59
N ASN A 109 -4.60 -18.54 11.13
CA ASN A 109 -4.59 -18.08 12.51
C ASN A 109 -4.69 -16.55 12.66
N TRP A 110 -4.80 -15.77 11.59
CA TRP A 110 -4.82 -14.29 11.64
C TRP A 110 -5.92 -13.68 12.53
N THR A 111 -7.01 -14.40 12.81
CA THR A 111 -8.08 -13.95 13.72
C THR A 111 -7.90 -14.43 15.16
N ARG A 112 -7.00 -15.39 15.39
CA ARG A 112 -6.81 -15.98 16.72
C ARG A 112 -6.11 -14.97 17.63
N GLY A 113 -6.80 -14.58 18.69
CA GLY A 113 -6.28 -13.65 19.66
C GLY A 113 -6.45 -12.19 19.29
N LEU A 114 -7.33 -11.83 18.35
CA LEU A 114 -7.77 -10.44 18.17
C LEU A 114 -8.53 -9.97 19.42
N ASN A 115 -7.90 -9.11 20.21
CA ASN A 115 -8.52 -8.46 21.35
C ASN A 115 -8.19 -6.96 21.29
N PRO A 116 -9.16 -6.09 20.94
CA PRO A 116 -8.92 -4.65 20.80
C PRO A 116 -8.31 -4.00 22.05
N LEU A 117 -8.55 -4.57 23.23
CA LEU A 117 -8.03 -4.08 24.51
C LEU A 117 -6.53 -4.40 24.70
N ARG A 118 -5.94 -5.25 23.85
CA ARG A 118 -4.53 -5.64 23.90
C ARG A 118 -3.66 -4.93 22.87
N LEU A 119 -4.12 -3.80 22.30
CA LEU A 119 -3.38 -3.06 21.28
C LEU A 119 -1.93 -2.74 21.70
N GLY A 120 -1.72 -2.33 22.95
CA GLY A 120 -0.38 -2.08 23.49
C GLY A 120 0.52 -3.32 23.53
N ALA A 121 -0.05 -4.50 23.78
CA ALA A 121 0.69 -5.76 23.76
C ALA A 121 1.08 -6.18 22.34
N TYR A 122 0.21 -5.95 21.34
CA TYR A 122 0.55 -6.19 19.94
C TYR A 122 1.61 -5.21 19.44
N ALA A 123 1.50 -3.93 19.81
CA ALA A 123 2.49 -2.91 19.48
C ALA A 123 3.86 -3.27 20.07
N ALA A 124 3.91 -3.64 21.35
CA ALA A 124 5.13 -4.10 22.01
C ALA A 124 5.71 -5.37 21.34
N ALA A 125 4.87 -6.34 20.99
CA ALA A 125 5.30 -7.54 20.26
C ALA A 125 5.83 -7.24 18.85
N ALA A 126 5.34 -6.17 18.21
CA ALA A 126 5.85 -5.65 16.94
C ALA A 126 7.11 -4.77 17.10
N GLY A 127 7.64 -4.63 18.33
CA GLY A 127 8.80 -3.80 18.62
C GLY A 127 8.52 -2.29 18.62
N MET A 128 7.23 -1.89 18.68
CA MET A 128 6.84 -0.49 18.79
C MET A 128 6.73 -0.09 20.25
N ASP A 129 7.51 0.92 20.66
CA ASP A 129 7.31 1.58 21.95
C ASP A 129 6.06 2.48 21.92
N GLY A 130 5.68 3.00 23.10
CA GLY A 130 4.49 3.86 23.22
C GLY A 130 4.58 5.13 22.37
N ALA A 131 5.80 5.67 22.18
CA ALA A 131 6.03 6.86 21.37
C ALA A 131 5.85 6.56 19.87
N ALA A 132 6.37 5.45 19.37
CA ALA A 132 6.20 4.99 18.00
C ALA A 132 4.73 4.69 17.69
N LEU A 133 4.01 4.08 18.64
CA LEU A 133 2.57 3.83 18.49
C LEU A 133 1.77 5.16 18.42
N ALA A 134 2.08 6.11 19.29
CA ALA A 134 1.45 7.43 19.27
C ALA A 134 1.75 8.19 17.98
N ALA A 135 3.00 8.14 17.50
CA ALA A 135 3.40 8.75 16.24
C ALA A 135 2.67 8.11 15.05
N ALA A 136 2.56 6.77 15.00
CA ALA A 136 1.84 6.06 13.95
C ALA A 136 0.34 6.40 13.96
N ALA A 137 -0.28 6.50 15.13
CA ALA A 137 -1.68 6.92 15.28
C ALA A 137 -1.88 8.37 14.80
N LEU A 138 -0.99 9.29 15.18
CA LEU A 138 -1.03 10.68 14.75
C LEU A 138 -0.87 10.80 13.23
N LEU A 139 0.12 10.12 12.65
CA LEU A 139 0.34 10.12 11.20
C LEU A 139 -0.87 9.54 10.46
N SER A 140 -1.45 8.45 10.97
CA SER A 140 -2.66 7.86 10.37
C SER A 140 -3.83 8.84 10.44
N ALA A 141 -4.03 9.53 11.56
CA ALA A 141 -5.07 10.55 11.69
C ALA A 141 -4.85 11.75 10.75
N VAL A 142 -3.61 12.21 10.61
CA VAL A 142 -3.24 13.28 9.65
C VAL A 142 -3.51 12.83 8.22
N LEU A 143 -3.11 11.61 7.83
CA LEU A 143 -3.34 11.08 6.49
C LEU A 143 -4.84 10.88 6.21
N LEU A 144 -5.62 10.38 7.16
CA LEU A 144 -7.07 10.23 7.01
C LEU A 144 -7.78 11.59 6.95
N GLY A 145 -7.36 12.56 7.77
CA GLY A 145 -7.86 13.94 7.71
C GLY A 145 -7.51 14.60 6.38
N TRP A 146 -6.30 14.34 5.88
CA TRP A 146 -5.85 14.79 4.56
C TRP A 146 -6.65 14.15 3.44
N ASP A 147 -6.88 12.84 3.46
CA ASP A 147 -7.69 12.13 2.48
C ASP A 147 -9.15 12.62 2.47
N TRP A 148 -9.73 12.84 3.65
CA TRP A 148 -11.06 13.43 3.79
C TRP A 148 -11.15 14.86 3.24
N TYR A 149 -10.11 15.67 3.46
CA TYR A 149 -10.00 17.02 2.90
C TYR A 149 -9.84 16.97 1.37
N ALA A 150 -8.96 16.09 0.88
CA ALA A 150 -8.69 15.88 -0.52
C ALA A 150 -9.92 15.37 -1.27
N ALA A 151 -10.68 14.44 -0.70
CA ALA A 151 -11.90 13.91 -1.29
C ALA A 151 -12.98 14.99 -1.56
N ARG A 152 -12.90 16.14 -0.87
CA ARG A 152 -13.80 17.29 -1.11
C ARG A 152 -13.29 18.28 -2.15
N ARG A 153 -12.06 18.14 -2.65
CA ARG A 153 -11.47 19.02 -3.67
C ARG A 153 -10.98 18.20 -4.87
N GLN A 154 -11.07 18.77 -6.06
CA GLN A 154 -10.60 18.08 -7.28
C GLN A 154 -9.07 17.96 -7.34
N ASP A 155 -8.33 18.83 -6.64
CA ASP A 155 -6.86 18.75 -6.51
C ASP A 155 -6.42 19.27 -5.13
N PRO A 156 -5.95 18.37 -4.22
CA PRO A 156 -5.49 18.75 -2.88
C PRO A 156 -4.19 19.54 -2.88
N PHE A 157 -3.38 19.43 -3.95
CA PHE A 157 -2.13 20.18 -4.08
C PHE A 157 -2.31 21.50 -4.84
N ALA A 158 -3.49 21.78 -5.39
CA ALA A 158 -3.77 23.03 -6.12
C ALA A 158 -3.42 24.29 -5.31
N ALA A 159 -3.68 24.28 -4.01
CA ALA A 159 -3.34 25.39 -3.12
C ALA A 159 -1.82 25.58 -2.99
N LEU A 160 -1.07 24.48 -2.81
CA LEU A 160 0.39 24.49 -2.75
C LEU A 160 1.02 24.82 -4.10
N ALA A 161 0.42 24.37 -5.20
CA ALA A 161 0.86 24.66 -6.56
C ALA A 161 0.72 26.16 -6.89
N ARG A 162 -0.35 26.79 -6.39
CA ARG A 162 -0.61 28.24 -6.52
C ARG A 162 0.16 29.10 -5.50
N ALA A 163 0.77 28.50 -4.48
CA ALA A 163 1.53 29.23 -3.48
C ALA A 163 2.80 29.87 -4.08
N PRO A 164 3.31 30.97 -3.47
CA PRO A 164 4.56 31.58 -3.89
C PRO A 164 5.70 30.55 -3.90
N ARG A 165 6.65 30.70 -4.84
CA ARG A 165 7.78 29.77 -5.02
C ARG A 165 8.50 29.45 -3.71
N ILE A 166 8.72 30.46 -2.87
CA ILE A 166 9.41 30.31 -1.57
C ILE A 166 8.62 29.41 -0.63
N ALA A 167 7.31 29.62 -0.49
CA ALA A 167 6.46 28.78 0.36
C ALA A 167 6.46 27.31 -0.10
N ARG A 168 6.40 27.10 -1.42
CA ARG A 168 6.42 25.75 -2.00
C ARG A 168 7.76 25.03 -1.76
N LEU A 169 8.88 25.74 -1.96
CA LEU A 169 10.22 25.20 -1.68
C LEU A 169 10.43 24.95 -0.19
N ALA A 170 9.95 25.83 0.68
CA ALA A 170 10.03 25.65 2.13
C ALA A 170 9.29 24.37 2.57
N VAL A 171 8.11 24.10 2.01
CA VAL A 171 7.37 22.86 2.27
C VAL A 171 8.14 21.64 1.77
N TYR A 172 8.64 21.66 0.53
CA TYR A 172 9.37 20.50 -0.04
C TYR A 172 10.66 20.21 0.72
N TYR A 173 11.52 21.21 0.90
CA TYR A 173 12.78 21.02 1.62
C TYR A 173 12.54 20.77 3.10
N GLY A 174 11.53 21.38 3.72
CA GLY A 174 11.16 21.11 5.11
C GLY A 174 10.76 19.65 5.32
N LEU A 175 9.90 19.09 4.45
CA LEU A 175 9.52 17.68 4.50
C LEU A 175 10.70 16.75 4.21
N SER A 176 11.53 17.06 3.21
CA SER A 176 12.73 16.26 2.91
C SER A 176 13.75 16.28 4.05
N LEU A 177 13.97 17.43 4.69
CA LEU A 177 14.87 17.55 5.83
C LEU A 177 14.31 16.90 7.09
N ALA A 178 13.00 16.97 7.32
CA ALA A 178 12.36 16.26 8.42
C ALA A 178 12.46 14.74 8.24
N ALA A 179 12.22 14.24 7.02
CA ALA A 179 12.39 12.83 6.70
C ALA A 179 13.86 12.38 6.84
N LEU A 180 14.81 13.21 6.40
CA LEU A 180 16.24 12.96 6.56
C LEU A 180 16.64 12.95 8.04
N ALA A 181 16.19 13.93 8.83
CA ALA A 181 16.47 13.99 10.26
C ALA A 181 15.92 12.76 10.98
N ALA A 182 14.69 12.34 10.68
CA ALA A 182 14.10 11.11 11.22
C ALA A 182 14.88 9.84 10.80
N ALA A 183 15.44 9.83 9.59
CA ALA A 183 16.31 8.74 9.14
C ALA A 183 17.68 8.76 9.87
N CYS A 184 18.24 9.94 10.11
CA CYS A 184 19.52 10.14 10.80
C CYS A 184 19.45 9.90 12.31
N THR A 185 18.26 9.97 12.93
CA THR A 185 18.07 9.57 14.34
C THR A 185 18.08 8.06 14.55
N ARG A 186 18.05 7.25 13.49
CA ARG A 186 18.30 5.81 13.61
C ARG A 186 19.80 5.59 13.82
N PRO A 187 20.20 4.72 14.77
CA PRO A 187 21.61 4.47 15.03
C PRO A 187 22.31 4.03 13.74
N PHE A 188 23.28 4.84 13.28
CA PHE A 188 24.19 4.45 12.20
C PHE A 188 24.93 3.18 12.64
N GLY A 189 24.68 2.06 11.97
CA GLY A 189 25.27 0.76 12.30
C GLY A 189 24.31 -0.27 12.90
N ALA A 190 23.04 0.08 13.17
CA ALA A 190 22.00 -0.95 13.28
C ALA A 190 21.74 -1.49 11.87
N THR A 191 22.53 -2.48 11.46
CA THR A 191 22.31 -3.21 10.22
C THR A 191 20.92 -3.83 10.29
N ALA A 192 19.93 -3.18 9.67
CA ALA A 192 18.82 -3.93 9.13
C ALA A 192 19.47 -4.82 8.09
N ASP A 193 19.69 -6.09 8.44
CA ASP A 193 20.23 -7.06 7.49
C ASP A 193 19.42 -6.93 6.20
N PHE A 194 20.12 -6.60 5.12
CA PHE A 194 19.49 -6.58 3.82
C PHE A 194 18.91 -7.98 3.60
N ILE A 195 17.58 -8.05 3.46
CA ILE A 195 16.82 -9.29 3.23
C ILE A 195 17.47 -10.14 2.11
N TYR A 196 18.20 -9.50 1.20
CA TYR A 196 18.94 -10.10 0.09
C TYR A 196 20.07 -11.07 0.46
N PHE A 197 20.55 -11.10 1.70
CA PHE A 197 21.70 -11.93 2.10
C PHE A 197 21.39 -12.92 3.23
N GLN A 198 20.11 -13.13 3.53
CA GLN A 198 19.66 -14.15 4.47
C GLN A 198 19.41 -15.45 3.69
N PHE A 199 20.48 -16.18 3.35
CA PHE A 199 20.41 -17.55 2.83
C PHE A 199 20.91 -18.53 3.88
#